data_AF-A0A7V2WUG5-F1
#
_entry.id   AF-A0A7V2WUG5-F1
#
_cell.length_a   1.000
_cell.length_b   1.000
_cell.length_c   1.000
_cell.angle_alpha   90.00
_cell.angle_beta   90.00
_cell.angle_gamma   90.00
#
_symmetry.space_group_name_H-M   'P 1'
#
loop_
_entity.id
_entity.type
_entity.pdbx_description
1 polymer ?
#
loop_
_entity_poly.entity_id
_entity_poly.type
_entity_poly.pdbx_seq_one_letter_code
_entity_poly.pdbx_strand_id
1 'polypeptide(L)'
;MNWSLIMNDLYLHDLHSNRALWRDFSKFLAQKNINGKAIPWYIRRAQFFLSKARNTRLSELTLERVVQYLSFISRDSFMDDWQVNQSVDAVNFLLRDMFHLSWVGDINWQSFKKDVQHISPDHATLVRELDVPELVEQRVAKFDPELREAYSKLLTKLVKTLRVRNYAARTEETYLMWIARFLRFYGSATITGINDQSVRQFLEYLAIEKKVSPNTQKLALNSLVFLFRHGLERPIGNIGDFIRAKSNTRLPEVLSKQEIQQVFANLSGLYHLMAGLLYGSGLRLMECVRLRVQDVDFDYQQLIIRNGKGMKDRVVPLPQRFVDNLREQIEKVKQIHAKDLALNIDGVFLP
;
A
#
# COMPACT_ATOMS: atom_id res chain seq x y z
N MET A 1 -1.08 -16.30 36.05
CA MET A 1 -1.22 -17.77 36.08
C MET A 1 -0.47 -18.28 34.88
N ASN A 2 0.55 -19.14 35.04
CA ASN A 2 1.35 -19.61 33.90
C ASN A 2 0.61 -20.75 33.20
N TRP A 3 -0.10 -20.44 32.11
CA TRP A 3 -0.99 -21.40 31.46
C TRP A 3 -0.25 -22.55 30.78
N SER A 4 1.02 -22.38 30.37
CA SER A 4 1.79 -23.48 29.77
C SER A 4 2.04 -24.63 30.74
N LEU A 5 2.29 -24.35 32.02
CA LEU A 5 2.50 -25.39 33.03
C LEU A 5 1.24 -26.23 33.33
N ILE A 6 0.05 -25.73 32.97
CA ILE A 6 -1.25 -26.38 33.26
C ILE A 6 -1.83 -27.05 32.01
N MET A 7 -1.41 -26.65 30.80
CA MET A 7 -2.12 -26.96 29.54
C MET A 7 -1.26 -27.57 28.43
N ASN A 8 0.00 -27.93 28.70
CA ASN A 8 0.91 -28.46 27.68
C ASN A 8 0.39 -29.72 26.95
N ASP A 9 -0.44 -30.53 27.61
CA ASP A 9 -1.02 -31.76 27.04
C ASP A 9 -2.39 -31.56 26.38
N LEU A 10 -2.97 -30.36 26.44
CA LEU A 10 -4.27 -30.07 25.84
C LEU A 10 -4.12 -29.77 24.35
N TYR A 11 -5.11 -30.22 23.56
CA TYR A 11 -5.21 -29.83 22.17
C TYR A 11 -5.61 -28.36 22.08
N LEU A 12 -5.05 -27.66 21.09
CA LEU A 12 -5.34 -26.25 20.87
C LEU A 12 -6.84 -26.00 20.58
N HIS A 13 -7.56 -26.97 20.02
CA HIS A 13 -9.01 -26.86 19.82
C HIS A 13 -9.83 -26.94 21.13
N ASP A 14 -9.33 -27.59 22.17
CA ASP A 14 -10.00 -27.61 23.48
C ASP A 14 -9.85 -26.25 24.18
N LEU A 15 -8.71 -25.60 23.97
CA LEU A 15 -8.44 -24.24 24.47
C LEU A 15 -9.34 -23.19 23.81
N HIS A 16 -9.79 -23.42 22.58
CA HIS A 16 -10.74 -22.56 21.87
C HIS A 16 -12.00 -22.27 22.71
N SER A 17 -12.49 -23.27 23.46
CA SER A 17 -13.73 -23.17 24.22
C SER A 17 -13.51 -22.86 25.72
N ASN A 18 -12.26 -22.66 26.15
CA ASN A 18 -11.93 -22.46 27.56
C ASN A 18 -12.29 -21.05 28.05
N ARG A 19 -13.40 -20.94 28.79
CA ARG A 19 -13.91 -19.66 29.30
C ARG A 19 -12.95 -18.94 30.27
N ALA A 20 -12.16 -19.68 31.05
CA ALA A 20 -11.23 -19.08 32.00
C ALA A 20 -10.05 -18.42 31.28
N LEU A 21 -9.49 -19.09 30.27
CA LEU A 21 -8.45 -18.55 29.40
C LEU A 21 -8.88 -17.22 28.76
N TRP A 22 -10.08 -17.18 28.15
CA TRP A 22 -10.56 -15.98 27.45
C TRP A 22 -10.92 -14.83 28.38
N ARG A 23 -11.38 -15.13 29.61
CA ARG A 23 -11.58 -14.12 30.65
C ARG A 23 -10.27 -13.46 31.04
N ASP A 24 -9.22 -14.26 31.22
CA ASP A 24 -7.91 -13.76 31.64
C ASP A 24 -7.21 -13.04 30.49
N PHE A 25 -7.34 -13.53 29.25
CA PHE A 25 -6.88 -12.84 28.05
C PHE A 25 -7.59 -11.49 27.86
N SER A 26 -8.90 -11.42 28.07
CA SER A 26 -9.66 -10.16 28.04
C SER A 26 -9.12 -9.12 29.03
N LYS A 27 -8.83 -9.54 30.27
CA LYS A 27 -8.22 -8.66 31.29
C LYS A 27 -6.83 -8.19 30.87
N PHE A 28 -6.01 -9.08 30.32
CA PHE A 28 -4.69 -8.74 29.80
C PHE A 28 -4.78 -7.69 28.67
N LEU A 29 -5.68 -7.88 27.71
CA LEU A 29 -5.86 -6.93 26.59
C LEU A 29 -6.29 -5.55 27.10
N ALA A 30 -7.16 -5.49 28.13
CA ALA A 30 -7.54 -4.23 28.78
C ALA A 30 -6.34 -3.54 29.44
N GLN A 31 -5.44 -4.29 30.10
CA GLN A 31 -4.21 -3.75 30.71
C GLN A 31 -3.22 -3.23 29.66
N LYS A 32 -3.23 -3.77 28.44
CA LYS A 32 -2.46 -3.28 27.29
C LYS A 32 -3.08 -2.05 26.61
N ASN A 33 -4.07 -1.40 27.23
CA ASN A 33 -4.81 -0.24 26.70
C ASN A 33 -5.51 -0.50 25.36
N ILE A 34 -5.91 -1.75 25.09
CA ILE A 34 -6.73 -2.05 23.91
C ILE A 34 -8.16 -1.60 24.18
N ASN A 35 -8.74 -0.89 23.21
CA ASN A 35 -10.12 -0.38 23.30
C ASN A 35 -11.09 -1.54 23.64
N GLY A 36 -11.95 -1.32 24.65
CA GLY A 36 -12.93 -2.33 25.09
C GLY A 36 -13.84 -2.86 23.99
N LYS A 37 -14.16 -2.05 22.98
CA LYS A 37 -14.93 -2.49 21.79
C LYS A 37 -14.14 -3.43 20.88
N ALA A 38 -12.81 -3.36 20.90
CA ALA A 38 -11.92 -4.19 20.09
C ALA A 38 -11.56 -5.53 20.77
N ILE A 39 -11.62 -5.62 22.10
CA ILE A 39 -11.25 -6.83 22.86
C ILE A 39 -11.98 -8.10 22.37
N PRO A 40 -13.31 -8.11 22.11
CA PRO A 40 -13.99 -9.30 21.58
C PRO A 40 -13.42 -9.78 20.24
N TRP A 41 -12.94 -8.87 19.41
CA TRP A 41 -12.35 -9.20 18.12
C TRP A 41 -10.97 -9.86 18.27
N TYR A 42 -10.13 -9.34 19.16
CA TYR A 42 -8.86 -9.98 19.52
C TYR A 42 -9.06 -11.41 20.02
N ILE A 43 -10.07 -11.63 20.87
CA ILE A 43 -10.44 -12.98 21.33
C ILE A 43 -10.84 -13.87 20.14
N ARG A 44 -11.71 -13.39 19.25
CA ARG A 44 -12.12 -14.15 18.05
C ARG A 44 -10.94 -14.48 17.13
N ARG A 45 -9.98 -13.57 16.95
CA ARG A 45 -8.78 -13.83 16.11
C ARG A 45 -7.88 -14.89 16.74
N ALA A 46 -7.66 -14.82 18.05
CA ALA A 46 -6.90 -15.83 18.80
C ALA A 46 -7.61 -17.20 18.79
N GLN A 47 -8.93 -17.23 18.96
CA GLN A 47 -9.76 -18.42 18.80
C GLN A 47 -9.64 -19.00 17.39
N PHE A 48 -9.76 -18.17 16.36
CA PHE A 48 -9.63 -18.62 14.98
C PHE A 48 -8.28 -19.30 14.70
N PHE A 49 -7.18 -18.73 15.19
CA PHE A 49 -5.86 -19.37 15.15
C PHE A 49 -5.87 -20.77 15.78
N LEU A 50 -6.34 -20.90 17.01
CA LEU A 50 -6.44 -22.19 17.71
C LEU A 50 -7.31 -23.19 16.95
N SER A 51 -8.41 -22.72 16.36
CA SER A 51 -9.32 -23.53 15.55
C SER A 51 -8.71 -24.07 14.25
N LYS A 52 -7.60 -23.49 13.76
CA LYS A 52 -6.85 -23.94 12.57
C LYS A 52 -5.73 -24.93 12.92
N ALA A 53 -5.41 -25.07 14.20
CA ALA A 53 -4.46 -26.03 14.73
C ALA A 53 -5.16 -27.21 15.44
N ARG A 54 -6.23 -27.75 14.83
CA ARG A 54 -7.17 -28.68 15.51
C ARG A 54 -6.53 -29.94 16.09
N ASN A 55 -5.44 -30.42 15.51
CA ASN A 55 -4.78 -31.67 15.92
C ASN A 55 -3.38 -31.44 16.50
N THR A 56 -3.12 -30.25 17.06
CA THR A 56 -1.82 -29.90 17.62
C THR A 56 -2.00 -29.67 19.11
N ARG A 57 -1.16 -30.29 19.93
CA ARG A 57 -1.06 -29.95 21.35
C ARG A 57 -0.31 -28.64 21.53
N LEU A 58 -0.52 -27.94 22.64
CA LEU A 58 0.23 -26.71 22.91
C LEU A 58 1.75 -26.96 22.93
N SER A 59 2.18 -28.11 23.46
CA SER A 59 3.59 -28.56 23.47
C SER A 59 4.16 -28.89 22.09
N GLU A 60 3.31 -29.22 21.11
CA GLU A 60 3.69 -29.57 19.74
C GLU A 60 3.64 -28.36 18.80
N LEU A 61 3.23 -27.19 19.30
CA LEU A 61 3.15 -25.99 18.48
C LEU A 61 4.55 -25.51 18.10
N THR A 62 4.82 -25.46 16.80
CA THR A 62 6.11 -25.03 16.25
C THR A 62 6.05 -23.62 15.65
N LEU A 63 7.24 -23.01 15.55
CA LEU A 63 7.46 -21.77 14.80
C LEU A 63 6.87 -21.85 13.38
N GLU A 64 7.14 -22.95 12.67
CA GLU A 64 6.68 -23.16 11.29
C GLU A 64 5.16 -23.10 11.19
N ARG A 65 4.43 -23.71 12.14
CA ARG A 65 2.97 -23.71 12.14
C ARG A 65 2.38 -22.31 12.34
N VAL A 66 3.00 -21.50 13.20
CA VAL A 66 2.60 -20.10 13.38
C VAL A 66 2.86 -19.31 12.11
N VAL A 67 4.04 -19.45 11.49
CA VAL A 67 4.38 -18.76 10.24
C VAL A 67 3.44 -19.16 9.10
N GLN A 68 3.08 -20.44 8.98
CA GLN A 68 2.09 -20.92 8.01
C GLN A 68 0.72 -20.26 8.22
N TYR A 69 0.25 -20.17 9.46
CA TYR A 69 -1.01 -19.48 9.76
C TYR A 69 -0.94 -17.98 9.45
N LEU A 70 0.11 -17.29 9.88
CA LEU A 70 0.28 -15.86 9.62
C LEU A 70 0.35 -15.57 8.11
N SER A 71 1.02 -16.43 7.36
CA SER A 71 1.08 -16.36 5.88
C SER A 71 -0.26 -16.67 5.21
N PHE A 72 -1.09 -17.52 5.83
CA PHE A 72 -2.44 -17.82 5.35
C PHE A 72 -3.35 -16.61 5.53
N ILE A 73 -3.39 -16.01 6.73
CA ILE A 73 -4.25 -14.84 6.97
C ILE A 73 -3.78 -13.59 6.24
N SER A 74 -2.47 -13.47 5.94
CA SER A 74 -1.95 -12.35 5.15
C SER A 74 -2.31 -12.41 3.68
N ARG A 75 -2.78 -13.57 3.21
CA ARG A 75 -3.22 -13.81 1.83
C ARG A 75 -4.75 -13.89 1.74
N ASP A 76 -5.47 -13.71 2.84
CA ASP A 76 -6.93 -13.78 2.89
C ASP A 76 -7.54 -12.49 2.33
N SER A 77 -8.06 -12.55 1.09
CA SER A 77 -8.67 -11.42 0.39
C SER A 77 -9.93 -10.86 1.07
N PHE A 78 -10.47 -11.54 2.07
CA PHE A 78 -11.66 -11.10 2.80
C PHE A 78 -11.33 -10.29 4.07
N MET A 79 -10.05 -10.12 4.40
CA MET A 79 -9.61 -9.36 5.57
C MET A 79 -8.91 -8.07 5.19
N ASP A 80 -9.35 -6.95 5.77
CA ASP A 80 -8.61 -5.69 5.65
C ASP A 80 -7.23 -5.75 6.35
N ASP A 81 -6.26 -4.96 5.91
CA ASP A 81 -4.91 -4.86 6.51
C ASP A 81 -4.94 -4.69 8.04
N TRP A 82 -5.85 -3.87 8.55
CA TRP A 82 -5.99 -3.63 9.99
C TRP A 82 -6.50 -4.86 10.74
N GLN A 83 -7.33 -5.69 10.10
CA GLN A 83 -7.84 -6.93 10.67
C GLN A 83 -6.76 -8.02 10.71
N VAL A 84 -5.88 -8.06 9.70
CA VAL A 84 -4.75 -8.98 9.73
C VAL A 84 -3.74 -8.54 10.78
N ASN A 85 -3.42 -7.24 10.86
CA ASN A 85 -2.59 -6.70 11.94
C ASN A 85 -3.14 -7.02 13.33
N GLN A 86 -4.44 -6.87 13.53
CA GLN A 86 -5.13 -7.28 14.76
C GLN A 86 -4.96 -8.78 15.04
N SER A 87 -4.99 -9.62 14.00
CA SER A 87 -4.82 -11.07 14.13
C SER A 87 -3.39 -11.46 14.48
N VAL A 88 -2.39 -10.81 13.85
CA VAL A 88 -0.97 -10.95 14.19
C VAL A 88 -0.74 -10.59 15.66
N ASP A 89 -1.30 -9.48 16.12
CA ASP A 89 -1.19 -9.06 17.53
C ASP A 89 -1.89 -10.02 18.49
N ALA A 90 -3.10 -10.46 18.16
CA ALA A 90 -3.85 -11.41 18.98
C ALA A 90 -3.08 -12.73 19.19
N VAL A 91 -2.46 -13.26 18.13
CA VAL A 91 -1.65 -14.48 18.21
C VAL A 91 -0.37 -14.24 18.98
N ASN A 92 0.34 -13.13 18.74
CA ASN A 92 1.54 -12.78 19.49
C ASN A 92 1.26 -12.69 21.00
N PHE A 93 0.24 -11.94 21.40
CA PHE A 93 -0.15 -11.80 22.80
C PHE A 93 -0.55 -13.12 23.43
N LEU A 94 -1.29 -13.97 22.70
CA LEU A 94 -1.65 -15.29 23.20
C LEU A 94 -0.39 -16.16 23.43
N LEU A 95 0.47 -16.30 22.43
CA LEU A 95 1.60 -17.22 22.52
C LEU A 95 2.71 -16.73 23.46
N ARG A 96 3.00 -15.42 23.42
CA ARG A 96 4.07 -14.79 24.21
C ARG A 96 3.63 -14.51 25.64
N ASP A 97 2.49 -13.84 25.81
CA ASP A 97 2.12 -13.27 27.10
C ASP A 97 1.16 -14.18 27.89
N MET A 98 0.36 -15.03 27.23
CA MET A 98 -0.52 -15.98 27.93
C MET A 98 0.14 -17.35 28.10
N PHE A 99 0.74 -17.89 27.05
CA PHE A 99 1.37 -19.22 27.08
C PHE A 99 2.86 -19.20 27.42
N HIS A 100 3.52 -18.04 27.37
CA HIS A 100 4.94 -17.88 27.72
C HIS A 100 5.87 -18.84 26.95
N LEU A 101 5.58 -19.07 25.67
CA LEU A 101 6.42 -19.93 24.82
C LEU A 101 7.73 -19.22 24.49
N SER A 102 8.87 -19.84 24.82
CA SER A 102 10.20 -19.22 24.73
C SER A 102 10.63 -18.88 23.31
N TRP A 103 10.32 -19.75 22.33
CA TRP A 103 10.67 -19.57 20.92
C TRP A 103 9.88 -18.47 20.21
N VAL A 104 8.82 -17.94 20.81
CA VAL A 104 8.01 -16.85 20.22
C VAL A 104 8.82 -15.56 20.06
N GLY A 105 9.87 -15.37 20.88
CA GLY A 105 10.79 -14.25 20.76
C GLY A 105 11.53 -14.21 19.42
N ASP A 106 11.69 -15.36 18.75
CA ASP A 106 12.43 -15.48 17.50
C ASP A 106 11.60 -15.07 16.26
N ILE A 107 10.28 -14.85 16.44
CA ILE A 107 9.40 -14.42 15.37
C ILE A 107 9.54 -12.91 15.13
N ASN A 108 9.85 -12.52 13.89
CA ASN A 108 9.76 -11.13 13.46
C ASN A 108 8.30 -10.72 13.17
N TRP A 109 7.52 -10.49 14.24
CA TRP A 109 6.11 -10.12 14.18
C TRP A 109 5.84 -8.86 13.34
N GLN A 110 6.80 -7.93 13.28
CA GLN A 110 6.68 -6.69 12.51
C GLN A 110 6.79 -6.92 11.00
N SER A 111 7.46 -7.99 10.55
CA SER A 111 7.51 -8.34 9.12
C SER A 111 6.10 -8.69 8.63
N PHE A 112 5.42 -9.57 9.35
CA PHE A 112 4.06 -9.99 8.97
C PHE A 112 3.09 -8.82 8.90
N LYS A 113 3.21 -7.80 9.76
CA LYS A 113 2.36 -6.61 9.66
C LYS A 113 2.62 -5.74 8.42
N LYS A 114 3.85 -5.79 7.89
CA LYS A 114 4.26 -5.05 6.69
C LYS A 114 3.96 -5.82 5.40
N ASP A 115 4.04 -7.15 5.46
CA ASP A 115 3.81 -8.05 4.33
C ASP A 115 2.31 -8.16 3.95
N VAL A 116 1.40 -7.68 4.82
CA VAL A 116 -0.07 -7.70 4.62
C VAL A 116 -0.60 -6.40 4.02
N GLN A 117 0.21 -5.56 3.37
CA GLN A 117 -0.39 -4.47 2.60
C GLN A 117 -1.08 -5.09 1.39
N HIS A 118 -2.39 -5.35 1.49
CA HIS A 118 -3.17 -5.65 0.30
C HIS A 118 -2.92 -4.50 -0.66
N ILE A 119 -2.42 -4.84 -1.84
CA ILE A 119 -2.35 -3.88 -2.92
C ILE A 119 -3.80 -3.53 -3.21
N SER A 120 -4.25 -2.37 -2.74
CA SER A 120 -5.62 -1.91 -2.96
C SER A 120 -5.97 -2.08 -4.44
N PRO A 121 -7.18 -2.50 -4.82
CA PRO A 121 -7.52 -2.72 -6.22
C PRO A 121 -7.25 -1.47 -7.09
N ASP A 122 -7.34 -0.28 -6.50
CA ASP A 122 -7.03 0.98 -7.15
C ASP A 122 -5.53 1.37 -7.14
N HIS A 123 -4.64 0.49 -6.67
CA HIS A 123 -3.21 0.69 -6.70
C HIS A 123 -2.69 0.75 -8.14
N ALA A 124 -1.65 1.54 -8.37
CA ALA A 124 -1.06 1.77 -9.69
C ALA A 124 -0.52 0.51 -10.41
N THR A 125 -0.53 -0.63 -9.74
CA THR A 125 -0.12 -1.95 -10.25
C THR A 125 -1.33 -2.82 -10.64
N LEU A 126 -2.54 -2.61 -10.12
CA LEU A 126 -3.72 -3.45 -10.44
C LEU A 126 -4.76 -2.72 -11.31
N VAL A 127 -4.68 -1.39 -11.34
CA VAL A 127 -5.63 -0.49 -12.03
C VAL A 127 -5.86 -0.78 -13.53
N ARG A 128 -4.95 -1.46 -14.21
CA ARG A 128 -5.13 -1.82 -15.63
C ARG A 128 -5.91 -3.13 -15.82
N GLU A 129 -6.01 -3.96 -14.79
CA GLU A 129 -6.64 -5.29 -14.83
C GLU A 129 -8.09 -5.25 -14.34
N LEU A 130 -8.47 -4.24 -13.57
CA LEU A 130 -9.85 -4.03 -13.16
C LEU A 130 -10.74 -3.68 -14.35
N ASP A 131 -11.93 -4.28 -14.38
CA ASP A 131 -12.97 -3.84 -15.29
C ASP A 131 -13.30 -2.35 -15.01
N VAL A 132 -13.40 -1.56 -16.07
CA VAL A 132 -13.55 -0.11 -15.98
C VAL A 132 -14.75 0.30 -15.11
N PRO A 133 -15.92 -0.37 -15.16
CA PRO A 133 -17.04 -0.11 -14.25
C PRO A 133 -16.71 -0.35 -12.78
N GLU A 134 -16.05 -1.46 -12.41
CA GLU A 134 -15.71 -1.79 -11.03
C GLU A 134 -14.72 -0.76 -10.46
N LEU A 135 -13.68 -0.43 -11.23
CA LEU A 135 -12.73 0.60 -10.83
C LEU A 135 -13.40 1.97 -10.68
N VAL A 136 -14.32 2.32 -11.57
CA VAL A 136 -15.08 3.58 -11.47
C VAL A 136 -15.90 3.61 -10.18
N GLU A 137 -16.58 2.52 -9.84
CA GLU A 137 -17.35 2.41 -8.60
C GLU A 137 -16.45 2.58 -7.37
N GLN A 138 -15.34 1.85 -7.30
CA GLN A 138 -14.38 1.94 -6.20
C GLN A 138 -13.78 3.34 -6.07
N ARG A 139 -13.43 3.99 -7.18
CA ARG A 139 -12.88 5.37 -7.18
C ARG A 139 -13.92 6.38 -6.72
N VAL A 140 -15.16 6.26 -7.22
CA VAL A 140 -16.26 7.13 -6.82
C VAL A 140 -16.57 6.91 -5.34
N ALA A 141 -16.54 5.68 -4.83
CA ALA A 141 -16.81 5.35 -3.43
C ALA A 141 -15.89 6.03 -2.41
N LYS A 142 -14.67 6.43 -2.82
CA LYS A 142 -13.72 7.17 -1.97
C LYS A 142 -14.11 8.64 -1.73
N PHE A 143 -15.04 9.19 -2.50
CA PHE A 143 -15.55 10.54 -2.29
C PHE A 143 -16.56 10.56 -1.13
N ASP A 144 -16.66 11.69 -0.44
CA ASP A 144 -17.61 11.84 0.66
C ASP A 144 -19.05 11.59 0.17
N PRO A 145 -19.93 11.01 1.00
CA PRO A 145 -21.31 10.69 0.62
C PRO A 145 -22.06 11.86 -0.05
N GLU A 146 -21.95 13.06 0.52
CA GLU A 146 -22.61 14.27 -0.01
C GLU A 146 -22.14 14.63 -1.43
N LEU A 147 -20.84 14.50 -1.70
CA LEU A 147 -20.29 14.75 -3.04
C LEU A 147 -20.70 13.66 -4.03
N ARG A 148 -20.76 12.39 -3.58
CA ARG A 148 -21.22 11.29 -4.43
C ARG A 148 -22.67 11.48 -4.83
N GLU A 149 -23.54 11.81 -3.87
CA GLU A 149 -24.95 12.04 -4.12
C GLU A 149 -25.16 13.21 -5.10
N ALA A 150 -24.47 14.33 -4.89
CA ALA A 150 -24.59 15.50 -5.75
C ALA A 150 -23.98 15.30 -7.15
N TYR A 151 -22.87 14.56 -7.26
CA TYR A 151 -22.00 14.59 -8.45
C TYR A 151 -21.67 13.22 -9.06
N SER A 152 -22.37 12.16 -8.71
CA SER A 152 -22.10 10.78 -9.18
C SER A 152 -21.87 10.69 -10.70
N LYS A 153 -22.74 11.30 -11.52
CA LYS A 153 -22.61 11.29 -12.99
C LYS A 153 -21.31 11.98 -13.47
N LEU A 154 -20.97 13.12 -12.89
CA LEU A 154 -19.75 13.86 -13.22
C LEU A 154 -18.50 13.09 -12.80
N LEU A 155 -18.47 12.55 -11.57
CA LEU A 155 -17.33 11.79 -11.06
C LEU A 155 -17.09 10.54 -11.91
N THR A 156 -18.16 9.79 -12.22
CA THR A 156 -18.12 8.63 -13.13
C THR A 156 -17.51 9.01 -14.48
N LYS A 157 -17.97 10.11 -15.08
CA LYS A 157 -17.46 10.62 -16.36
C LYS A 157 -15.98 10.98 -16.29
N LEU A 158 -15.55 11.65 -15.23
CA LEU A 158 -14.14 12.05 -15.03
C LEU A 158 -13.23 10.84 -14.90
N VAL A 159 -13.60 9.85 -14.07
CA VAL A 159 -12.83 8.61 -13.91
C VAL A 159 -12.72 7.86 -15.23
N LYS A 160 -13.85 7.65 -15.93
CA LYS A 160 -13.84 7.02 -17.27
C LYS A 160 -12.92 7.75 -18.24
N THR A 161 -12.98 9.08 -18.25
CA THR A 161 -12.15 9.89 -19.15
C THR A 161 -10.66 9.77 -18.84
N LEU A 162 -10.27 9.80 -17.55
CA LEU A 162 -8.88 9.62 -17.13
C LEU A 162 -8.33 8.26 -17.57
N ARG A 163 -9.16 7.22 -17.47
CA ARG A 163 -8.82 5.85 -17.87
C ARG A 163 -8.68 5.67 -19.38
N VAL A 164 -9.65 6.13 -20.17
CA VAL A 164 -9.60 6.08 -21.64
C VAL A 164 -8.34 6.78 -22.17
N ARG A 165 -7.88 7.83 -21.48
CA ARG A 165 -6.66 8.56 -21.86
C ARG A 165 -5.37 7.99 -21.27
N ASN A 166 -5.42 6.81 -20.65
CA ASN A 166 -4.26 6.12 -20.10
C ASN A 166 -3.43 6.96 -19.10
N TYR A 167 -4.10 7.79 -18.30
CA TYR A 167 -3.42 8.52 -17.23
C TYR A 167 -2.88 7.55 -16.18
N ALA A 168 -1.71 7.86 -15.63
CA ALA A 168 -1.16 7.10 -14.51
C ALA A 168 -2.12 7.14 -13.31
N ALA A 169 -2.27 6.03 -12.60
CA ALA A 169 -3.20 5.91 -11.47
C ALA A 169 -3.00 7.02 -10.41
N ARG A 170 -1.75 7.35 -10.08
CA ARG A 170 -1.42 8.44 -9.16
C ARG A 170 -1.87 9.82 -9.68
N THR A 171 -1.83 10.04 -10.99
CA THR A 171 -2.31 11.29 -11.58
C THR A 171 -3.83 11.36 -11.50
N GLU A 172 -4.52 10.25 -11.75
CA GLU A 172 -5.97 10.17 -11.56
C GLU A 172 -6.36 10.49 -10.11
N GLU A 173 -5.76 9.83 -9.13
CA GLU A 173 -5.99 10.09 -7.70
C GLU A 173 -5.82 11.55 -7.34
N THR A 174 -4.72 12.12 -7.80
CA THR A 174 -4.39 13.52 -7.57
C THR A 174 -5.44 14.44 -8.16
N TYR A 175 -5.86 14.18 -9.40
CA TYR A 175 -6.83 15.02 -10.10
C TYR A 175 -8.19 14.94 -9.42
N LEU A 176 -8.67 13.72 -9.15
CA LEU A 176 -9.92 13.46 -8.46
C LEU A 176 -9.95 14.10 -7.06
N MET A 177 -8.85 14.01 -6.30
CA MET A 177 -8.72 14.65 -4.98
C MET A 177 -8.82 16.18 -5.07
N TRP A 178 -8.14 16.82 -6.03
CA TRP A 178 -8.21 18.28 -6.18
C TRP A 178 -9.59 18.74 -6.64
N ILE A 179 -10.23 17.97 -7.52
CA ILE A 179 -11.61 18.20 -7.96
C ILE A 179 -12.57 18.08 -6.77
N ALA A 180 -12.44 17.05 -5.93
CA ALA A 180 -13.24 16.89 -4.71
C ALA A 180 -13.12 18.10 -3.78
N ARG A 181 -11.88 18.57 -3.54
CA ARG A 181 -11.61 19.74 -2.69
C ARG A 181 -12.23 21.02 -3.25
N PHE A 182 -12.19 21.19 -4.57
CA PHE A 182 -12.78 22.33 -5.25
C PHE A 182 -14.31 22.30 -5.17
N LEU A 183 -14.94 21.16 -5.43
CA LEU A 183 -16.38 20.99 -5.32
C LEU A 183 -16.85 21.21 -3.86
N ARG A 184 -16.08 20.74 -2.88
CA ARG A 184 -16.37 20.98 -1.46
C ARG A 184 -16.28 22.45 -1.08
N PHE A 185 -15.33 23.20 -1.67
CA PHE A 185 -15.17 24.62 -1.39
C PHE A 185 -16.40 25.45 -1.81
N TYR A 186 -17.10 25.07 -2.88
CA TYR A 186 -18.31 25.74 -3.35
C TYR A 186 -19.62 25.13 -2.83
N GLY A 187 -19.56 23.95 -2.20
CA GLY A 187 -20.73 23.21 -1.75
C GLY A 187 -21.44 22.45 -2.88
N SER A 188 -22.19 21.42 -2.50
CA SER A 188 -22.84 20.44 -3.38
C SER A 188 -23.90 21.00 -4.34
N ALA A 189 -24.43 22.20 -4.07
CA ALA A 189 -25.62 22.71 -4.75
C ALA A 189 -25.38 23.40 -6.10
N THR A 190 -24.13 23.79 -6.46
CA THR A 190 -23.94 24.75 -7.57
C THR A 190 -22.80 24.38 -8.51
N ILE A 191 -22.94 23.31 -9.31
CA ILE A 191 -22.04 23.11 -10.48
C ILE A 191 -22.34 24.11 -11.59
N THR A 192 -23.61 24.44 -11.81
CA THR A 192 -24.07 25.28 -12.92
C THR A 192 -23.53 26.71 -12.83
N GLY A 193 -23.25 27.21 -11.62
CA GLY A 193 -22.66 28.53 -11.38
C GLY A 193 -21.13 28.56 -11.36
N ILE A 194 -20.45 27.41 -11.46
CA ILE A 194 -18.99 27.36 -11.46
C ILE A 194 -18.44 27.91 -12.78
N ASN A 195 -17.54 28.88 -12.67
CA ASN A 195 -16.92 29.56 -13.79
C ASN A 195 -15.42 29.81 -13.56
N ASP A 196 -14.78 30.53 -14.48
CA ASP A 196 -13.35 30.82 -14.41
C ASP A 196 -12.98 31.62 -13.15
N GLN A 197 -13.89 32.48 -12.67
CA GLN A 197 -13.73 33.21 -11.42
C GLN A 197 -13.78 32.27 -10.21
N SER A 198 -14.57 31.20 -10.27
CA SER A 198 -14.57 30.17 -9.24
C SER A 198 -13.22 29.47 -9.13
N VAL A 199 -12.57 29.20 -10.26
CA VAL A 199 -11.22 28.62 -10.27
C VAL A 199 -10.23 29.58 -9.64
N ARG A 200 -10.28 30.87 -10.00
CA ARG A 200 -9.41 31.90 -9.44
C ARG A 200 -9.54 32.00 -7.92
N GLN A 201 -10.76 32.17 -7.41
CA GLN A 201 -11.05 32.27 -5.98
C GLN A 201 -10.54 31.05 -5.20
N PHE A 202 -10.74 29.84 -5.73
CA PHE A 202 -10.21 28.65 -5.09
C PHE A 202 -8.67 28.61 -5.07
N LEU A 203 -8.01 29.01 -6.15
CA LEU A 203 -6.55 29.07 -6.17
C LEU A 203 -5.99 30.16 -5.25
N GLU A 204 -6.69 31.30 -5.12
CA GLU A 204 -6.38 32.36 -4.14
C GLU A 204 -6.53 31.84 -2.70
N TYR A 205 -7.64 31.15 -2.39
CA TYR A 205 -7.83 30.45 -1.12
C TYR A 205 -6.68 29.49 -0.80
N LEU A 206 -6.24 28.69 -1.79
CA LEU A 206 -5.12 27.78 -1.61
C LEU A 206 -3.80 28.50 -1.29
N ALA A 207 -3.54 29.65 -1.93
CA ALA A 207 -2.31 30.41 -1.71
C ALA A 207 -2.32 31.21 -0.41
N ILE A 208 -3.43 31.91 -0.10
CA ILE A 208 -3.49 32.87 0.99
C ILE A 208 -3.85 32.16 2.30
N GLU A 209 -4.92 31.37 2.30
CA GLU A 209 -5.43 30.73 3.51
C GLU A 209 -4.75 29.39 3.79
N LYS A 210 -4.62 28.53 2.78
CA LYS A 210 -3.95 27.23 2.94
C LYS A 210 -2.43 27.28 2.79
N LYS A 211 -1.88 28.42 2.33
CA LYS A 211 -0.43 28.65 2.19
C LYS A 211 0.30 27.50 1.46
N VAL A 212 -0.35 26.94 0.43
CA VAL A 212 0.23 25.80 -0.30
C VAL A 212 1.41 26.23 -1.16
N SER A 213 2.30 25.29 -1.48
CA SER A 213 3.42 25.57 -2.37
C SER A 213 2.94 25.90 -3.80
N PRO A 214 3.74 26.63 -4.60
CA PRO A 214 3.37 26.95 -5.97
C PRO A 214 3.18 25.71 -6.87
N ASN A 215 3.96 24.64 -6.61
CA ASN A 215 3.82 23.37 -7.34
C ASN A 215 2.50 22.67 -6.97
N THR A 216 2.08 22.75 -5.71
CA THR A 216 0.79 22.24 -5.23
C THR A 216 -0.36 22.99 -5.91
N GLN A 217 -0.26 24.31 -5.99
CA GLN A 217 -1.25 25.15 -6.65
C GLN A 217 -1.34 24.88 -8.16
N LYS A 218 -0.20 24.68 -8.83
CA LYS A 218 -0.12 24.26 -10.24
C LYS A 218 -0.81 22.92 -10.47
N LEU A 219 -0.67 21.98 -9.55
CA LEU A 219 -1.30 20.67 -9.61
C LEU A 219 -2.83 20.78 -9.45
N ALA A 220 -3.30 21.62 -8.53
CA ALA A 220 -4.70 21.95 -8.40
C ALA A 220 -5.24 22.57 -9.70
N LEU A 221 -4.58 23.60 -10.24
CA LEU A 221 -4.96 24.23 -11.50
C LEU A 221 -5.06 23.23 -12.65
N ASN A 222 -4.07 22.35 -12.84
CA ASN A 222 -4.11 21.32 -13.88
C ASN A 222 -5.32 20.38 -13.73
N SER A 223 -5.66 20.02 -12.49
CA SER A 223 -6.82 19.18 -12.18
C SER A 223 -8.14 19.90 -12.51
N LEU A 224 -8.22 21.21 -12.27
CA LEU A 224 -9.39 22.02 -12.59
C LEU A 224 -9.52 22.29 -14.09
N VAL A 225 -8.42 22.51 -14.80
CA VAL A 225 -8.40 22.56 -16.27
C VAL A 225 -8.95 21.26 -16.86
N PHE A 226 -8.57 20.11 -16.28
CA PHE A 226 -9.11 18.81 -16.67
C PHE A 226 -10.62 18.70 -16.40
N LEU A 227 -11.08 19.09 -15.20
CA LEU A 227 -12.50 19.12 -14.83
C LEU A 227 -13.33 19.95 -15.81
N PHE A 228 -12.90 21.16 -16.11
CA PHE A 228 -13.62 22.07 -16.98
C PHE A 228 -13.68 21.52 -18.41
N ARG A 229 -12.52 21.14 -18.97
CA ARG A 229 -12.45 20.65 -20.34
C ARG A 229 -13.23 19.35 -20.57
N HIS A 230 -13.24 18.44 -19.58
CA HIS A 230 -13.75 17.07 -19.80
C HIS A 230 -14.96 16.70 -18.95
N GLY A 231 -15.06 17.24 -17.74
CA GLY A 231 -16.25 17.10 -16.91
C GLY A 231 -17.36 18.01 -17.40
N LEU A 232 -17.09 19.32 -17.41
CA LEU A 232 -18.05 20.38 -17.73
C LEU A 232 -18.14 20.69 -19.23
N GLU A 233 -17.30 20.06 -20.06
CA GLU A 233 -17.24 20.26 -21.52
C GLU A 233 -17.07 21.72 -21.96
N ARG A 234 -16.47 22.54 -21.09
CA ARG A 234 -16.19 23.95 -21.33
C ARG A 234 -14.74 24.22 -20.94
N PRO A 235 -13.84 24.58 -21.88
CA PRO A 235 -12.48 24.95 -21.49
C PRO A 235 -12.51 26.19 -20.58
N ILE A 236 -11.60 26.24 -19.61
CA ILE A 236 -11.37 27.48 -18.85
C ILE A 236 -10.89 28.55 -19.82
N GLY A 237 -11.49 29.73 -19.76
CA GLY A 237 -11.05 30.91 -20.47
C GLY A 237 -9.86 31.56 -19.78
N ASN A 238 -9.88 32.89 -19.66
CA ASN A 238 -8.81 33.63 -19.02
C ASN A 238 -9.05 33.73 -17.51
N ILE A 239 -8.16 33.14 -16.69
CA ILE A 239 -8.21 33.22 -15.22
C ILE A 239 -7.61 34.57 -14.72
N GLY A 240 -7.23 35.46 -15.64
CA GLY A 240 -6.58 36.75 -15.36
C GLY A 240 -5.10 36.60 -15.01
N ASP A 241 -4.51 37.67 -14.46
CA ASP A 241 -3.13 37.70 -13.95
C ASP A 241 -2.99 36.89 -12.67
N PHE A 242 -3.19 35.59 -12.78
CA PHE A 242 -2.77 34.66 -11.76
C PHE A 242 -1.25 34.71 -11.70
N ILE A 243 -0.71 35.43 -10.72
CA ILE A 243 0.74 35.50 -10.48
C ILE A 243 1.17 34.11 -10.05
N ARG A 244 1.67 33.36 -11.04
CA ARG A 244 2.27 32.06 -10.81
C ARG A 244 3.47 32.28 -9.90
N ALA A 245 3.34 31.90 -8.64
CA ALA A 245 4.46 31.96 -7.72
C ALA A 245 5.61 31.12 -8.30
N LYS A 246 6.76 31.75 -8.57
CA LYS A 246 7.95 31.04 -9.01
C LYS A 246 8.41 30.17 -7.84
N SER A 247 8.42 28.85 -8.01
CA SER A 247 9.12 27.99 -7.07
C SER A 247 10.63 28.22 -7.26
N ASN A 248 11.33 28.56 -6.18
CA ASN A 248 12.78 28.56 -6.21
C ASN A 248 13.26 27.14 -6.50
N THR A 249 13.91 26.93 -7.64
CA THR A 249 14.62 25.68 -7.94
C THR A 249 15.79 25.56 -6.99
N ARG A 250 15.63 24.75 -5.93
CA ARG A 250 16.74 24.34 -5.07
C ARG A 250 17.67 23.44 -5.86
N LEU A 251 18.98 23.59 -5.64
CA LEU A 251 19.95 22.62 -6.16
C LEU A 251 19.67 21.25 -5.52
N PRO A 252 19.81 20.16 -6.28
CA PRO A 252 19.72 18.82 -5.70
C PRO A 252 20.81 18.64 -4.65
N GLU A 253 20.42 18.29 -3.43
CA GLU A 253 21.36 17.81 -2.41
C GLU A 253 21.71 16.36 -2.73
N VAL A 254 23.00 16.06 -2.79
CA VAL A 254 23.51 14.72 -3.12
C VAL A 254 24.37 14.21 -1.97
N LEU A 255 24.27 12.91 -1.70
CA LEU A 255 25.10 12.26 -0.68
C LEU A 255 26.53 12.11 -1.17
N SER A 256 27.48 12.34 -0.27
CA SER A 256 28.89 11.99 -0.46
C SER A 256 29.08 10.47 -0.49
N LYS A 257 30.23 10.04 -1.02
CA LYS A 257 30.59 8.60 -1.04
C LYS A 257 30.63 7.98 0.37
N GLN A 258 31.04 8.74 1.38
CA GLN A 258 31.09 8.27 2.77
C GLN A 258 29.69 8.09 3.35
N GLU A 259 28.78 9.04 3.14
CA GLU A 259 27.39 8.92 3.58
C GLU A 259 26.68 7.75 2.89
N ILE A 260 26.95 7.54 1.59
CA ILE A 260 26.45 6.37 0.86
C ILE A 260 26.96 5.08 1.53
N GLN A 261 28.25 4.98 1.83
CA GLN A 261 28.79 3.80 2.53
C GLN A 261 28.09 3.55 3.88
N GLN A 262 27.83 4.60 4.66
CA GLN A 262 27.12 4.50 5.93
C GLN A 262 25.67 4.04 5.75
N VAL A 263 24.97 4.54 4.72
CA VAL A 263 23.61 4.07 4.38
C VAL A 263 23.65 2.59 4.04
N PHE A 264 24.52 2.18 3.12
CA PHE A 264 24.63 0.78 2.68
C PHE A 264 25.01 -0.17 3.82
N ALA A 265 25.84 0.27 4.78
CA ALA A 265 26.20 -0.52 5.96
C ALA A 265 25.01 -0.86 6.87
N ASN A 266 23.92 -0.09 6.80
CA ASN A 266 22.71 -0.29 7.60
C ASN A 266 21.56 -0.95 6.81
N LEU A 267 21.78 -1.31 5.54
CA LEU A 267 20.79 -1.98 4.70
C LEU A 267 21.11 -3.47 4.60
N SER A 268 20.07 -4.30 4.57
CA SER A 268 20.21 -5.75 4.37
C SER A 268 19.12 -6.30 3.45
N GLY A 269 19.36 -7.52 2.93
CA GLY A 269 18.40 -8.25 2.10
C GLY A 269 17.93 -7.48 0.86
N LEU A 270 16.62 -7.48 0.62
CA LEU A 270 16.01 -6.87 -0.57
C LEU A 270 16.25 -5.35 -0.64
N TYR A 271 16.21 -4.64 0.50
CA TYR A 271 16.43 -3.20 0.53
C TYR A 271 17.86 -2.82 0.15
N HIS A 272 18.84 -3.63 0.55
CA HIS A 272 20.23 -3.45 0.14
C HIS A 272 20.41 -3.67 -1.38
N LEU A 273 19.80 -4.73 -1.94
CA LEU A 273 19.77 -4.97 -3.37
C LEU A 273 19.13 -3.80 -4.13
N MET A 274 17.93 -3.37 -3.71
CA MET A 274 17.21 -2.26 -4.35
C MET A 274 18.01 -0.95 -4.30
N ALA A 275 18.59 -0.60 -3.15
CA ALA A 275 19.45 0.57 -3.03
C ALA A 275 20.67 0.48 -3.95
N GLY A 276 21.26 -0.71 -4.07
CA GLY A 276 22.35 -1.02 -4.98
C GLY A 276 22.02 -0.76 -6.45
N LEU A 277 20.85 -1.24 -6.90
CA LEU A 277 20.36 -1.03 -8.26
C LEU A 277 20.01 0.45 -8.52
N LEU A 278 19.36 1.12 -7.57
CA LEU A 278 19.04 2.55 -7.68
C LEU A 278 20.31 3.40 -7.82
N TYR A 279 21.29 3.16 -6.97
CA TYR A 279 22.56 3.91 -6.96
C TYR A 279 23.46 3.55 -8.13
N GLY A 280 23.66 2.25 -8.40
CA GLY A 280 24.61 1.76 -9.40
C GLY A 280 24.12 1.88 -10.85
N SER A 281 22.80 1.84 -11.07
CA SER A 281 22.22 1.88 -12.42
C SER A 281 21.38 3.14 -12.68
N GLY A 282 21.28 4.05 -11.71
CA GLY A 282 20.51 5.29 -11.84
C GLY A 282 19.01 5.04 -12.07
N LEU A 283 18.47 3.96 -11.50
CA LEU A 283 17.05 3.65 -11.62
C LEU A 283 16.19 4.66 -10.85
N ARG A 284 15.02 4.98 -11.37
CA ARG A 284 13.96 5.59 -10.57
C ARG A 284 13.35 4.51 -9.68
N LEU A 285 12.81 4.91 -8.53
CA LEU A 285 12.17 4.00 -7.57
C LEU A 285 11.20 3.01 -8.25
N MET A 286 10.28 3.53 -9.08
CA MET A 286 9.29 2.67 -9.74
C MET A 286 9.86 1.81 -10.85
N GLU A 287 11.01 2.16 -11.43
CA GLU A 287 11.69 1.31 -12.42
C GLU A 287 12.36 0.13 -11.70
N CYS A 288 12.99 0.36 -10.54
CA CYS A 288 13.54 -0.70 -9.72
C CYS A 288 12.46 -1.65 -9.18
N VAL A 289 11.34 -1.12 -8.68
CA VAL A 289 10.25 -1.93 -8.10
C VAL A 289 9.52 -2.77 -9.16
N ARG A 290 9.53 -2.35 -10.43
CA ARG A 290 8.83 -3.00 -11.54
C ARG A 290 9.73 -3.84 -12.45
N LEU A 291 11.00 -3.98 -12.09
CA LEU A 291 11.98 -4.74 -12.86
C LEU A 291 11.56 -6.22 -12.95
N ARG A 292 11.66 -6.81 -14.14
CA ARG A 292 11.29 -8.22 -14.38
C ARG A 292 12.50 -9.08 -14.61
N VAL A 293 12.34 -10.39 -14.43
CA VAL A 293 13.40 -11.37 -14.74
C VAL A 293 13.88 -11.22 -16.20
N GLN A 294 12.95 -11.05 -17.15
CA GLN A 294 13.27 -10.84 -18.57
C GLN A 294 13.98 -9.51 -18.88
N ASP A 295 13.98 -8.57 -17.93
CA ASP A 295 14.63 -7.26 -18.08
C ASP A 295 16.10 -7.30 -17.63
N VAL A 296 16.54 -8.42 -17.04
CA VAL A 296 17.90 -8.63 -16.57
C VAL A 296 18.66 -9.46 -17.59
N ASP A 297 19.71 -8.87 -18.15
CA ASP A 297 20.61 -9.55 -19.08
C ASP A 297 21.98 -9.69 -18.41
N PHE A 298 22.26 -10.89 -17.92
CA PHE A 298 23.49 -11.21 -17.21
C PHE A 298 24.69 -11.33 -18.14
N ASP A 299 24.47 -11.69 -19.40
CA ASP A 299 25.54 -11.91 -20.37
C ASP A 299 26.13 -10.57 -20.81
N TYR A 300 25.26 -9.59 -21.08
CA TYR A 300 25.65 -8.23 -21.43
C TYR A 300 25.76 -7.30 -20.21
N GLN A 301 25.56 -7.81 -18.99
CA GLN A 301 25.61 -7.04 -17.74
C GLN A 301 24.76 -5.76 -17.79
N GLN A 302 23.52 -5.91 -18.24
CA GLN A 302 22.63 -4.77 -18.47
C GLN A 302 21.21 -5.01 -17.97
N LEU A 303 20.51 -3.92 -17.70
CA LEU A 303 19.09 -3.90 -17.35
C LEU A 303 18.31 -3.14 -18.42
N ILE A 304 17.22 -3.74 -18.87
CA ILE A 304 16.30 -3.14 -19.85
C ILE A 304 15.15 -2.48 -19.11
N ILE A 305 15.15 -1.15 -19.05
CA ILE A 305 14.09 -0.39 -18.39
C ILE A 305 12.99 -0.10 -19.38
N ARG A 306 11.88 -0.83 -19.23
CA ARG A 306 10.68 -0.68 -20.05
C ARG A 306 9.77 0.41 -19.53
N ASN A 307 9.05 1.07 -20.44
CA ASN A 307 8.06 2.11 -20.09
C ASN A 307 8.65 3.23 -19.22
N GLY A 308 9.88 3.65 -19.52
CA GLY A 308 10.52 4.79 -18.86
C GLY A 308 9.75 6.10 -19.11
N LYS A 309 10.28 7.22 -18.60
CA LYS A 309 9.65 8.54 -18.76
C LYS A 309 9.31 8.81 -20.24
N GLY A 310 8.03 9.04 -20.52
CA GLY A 310 7.53 9.26 -21.89
C GLY A 310 7.33 7.98 -22.70
N MET A 311 7.16 6.83 -22.04
CA MET A 311 7.00 5.52 -22.67
C MET A 311 8.21 5.13 -23.53
N LYS A 312 9.42 5.53 -23.11
CA LYS A 312 10.66 5.21 -23.81
C LYS A 312 11.45 4.17 -23.02
N ASP A 313 11.86 3.14 -23.73
CA ASP A 313 12.74 2.11 -23.19
C ASP A 313 14.19 2.59 -23.19
N ARG A 314 14.98 2.13 -22.22
CA ARG A 314 16.43 2.39 -22.17
C ARG A 314 17.18 1.25 -21.53
N VAL A 315 18.44 1.12 -21.89
CA VAL A 315 19.38 0.20 -21.27
C VAL A 315 20.19 0.95 -20.21
N VAL A 316 20.43 0.31 -19.07
CA VAL A 316 21.32 0.80 -18.02
C VAL A 316 22.27 -0.31 -17.56
N PRO A 317 23.47 0.00 -17.04
CA PRO A 317 24.40 -1.04 -16.59
C PRO A 317 23.85 -1.80 -15.38
N LEU A 318 24.09 -3.11 -15.33
CA LEU A 318 23.87 -3.94 -14.14
C LEU A 318 25.11 -3.82 -13.22
N PRO A 319 24.98 -3.40 -11.95
CA PRO A 319 26.15 -3.21 -11.11
C PRO A 319 26.67 -4.58 -10.66
N GLN A 320 27.91 -4.91 -11.04
CA GLN A 320 28.51 -6.24 -10.82
C GLN A 320 28.42 -6.74 -9.38
N ARG A 321 28.55 -5.83 -8.40
CA ARG A 321 28.46 -6.13 -6.96
C ARG A 321 27.13 -6.79 -6.54
N PHE A 322 26.05 -6.57 -7.30
CA PHE A 322 24.71 -7.04 -6.94
C PHE A 322 24.21 -8.18 -7.84
N VAL A 323 25.04 -8.72 -8.73
CA VAL A 323 24.66 -9.82 -9.64
C VAL A 323 24.23 -11.06 -8.87
N ASP A 324 25.02 -11.48 -7.87
CA ASP A 324 24.70 -12.69 -7.09
C ASP A 324 23.45 -12.49 -6.24
N ASN A 325 23.30 -11.32 -5.62
CA ASN A 325 22.08 -10.97 -4.88
C ASN A 325 20.84 -10.98 -5.79
N LEU A 326 20.98 -10.55 -7.05
CA LEU A 326 19.89 -10.57 -8.02
C LEU A 326 19.55 -12.00 -8.45
N ARG A 327 20.55 -12.88 -8.64
CA ARG A 327 20.33 -14.31 -8.89
C ARG A 327 19.60 -14.99 -7.73
N GLU A 328 20.03 -14.75 -6.49
CA GLU A 328 19.34 -15.24 -5.30
C GLU A 328 17.88 -14.75 -5.24
N GLN A 329 17.65 -13.48 -5.58
CA GLN A 329 16.31 -12.91 -5.61
C GLN A 329 15.43 -13.58 -6.69
N ILE A 330 15.99 -13.88 -7.87
CA ILE A 330 15.28 -14.60 -8.93
C ILE A 330 14.86 -15.99 -8.44
N GLU A 331 15.74 -16.73 -7.76
CA GLU A 331 15.39 -18.05 -7.22
C GLU A 331 14.31 -17.99 -6.14
N LYS A 332 14.38 -16.99 -5.24
CA LYS A 332 13.32 -16.75 -4.25
C LYS A 332 11.97 -16.47 -4.91
N VAL A 333 11.95 -15.62 -5.95
CA VAL A 333 10.71 -15.28 -6.67
C VAL A 333 10.17 -16.49 -7.46
N LYS A 334 11.03 -17.33 -8.04
CA LYS A 334 10.60 -18.59 -8.68
C LYS A 334 9.89 -19.53 -7.69
N GLN A 335 10.43 -19.67 -6.48
CA GLN A 335 9.80 -20.50 -5.44
C GLN A 335 8.44 -19.95 -5.00
N ILE A 336 8.31 -18.62 -4.88
CA ILE A 336 7.04 -17.97 -4.59
C ILE A 336 6.05 -18.25 -5.73
N HIS A 337 6.47 -18.04 -6.98
CA HIS A 337 5.63 -18.28 -8.14
C HIS A 337 5.16 -19.74 -8.24
N ALA A 338 6.04 -20.71 -7.97
CA ALA A 338 5.67 -22.13 -7.96
C ALA A 338 4.62 -22.46 -6.88
N LYS A 339 4.72 -21.84 -5.70
CA LYS A 339 3.71 -21.98 -4.64
C LYS A 339 2.38 -21.36 -5.04
N ASP A 340 2.42 -20.19 -5.68
CA ASP A 340 1.21 -19.49 -6.12
C ASP A 340 0.50 -20.29 -7.23
N LEU A 341 1.23 -20.88 -8.18
CA LEU A 341 0.69 -21.82 -9.17
C LEU A 341 0.05 -23.05 -8.53
N ALA A 342 0.68 -23.64 -7.50
CA ALA A 342 0.12 -24.78 -6.78
C ALA A 342 -1.19 -24.45 -6.04
N LEU A 343 -1.42 -23.16 -5.76
CA LEU A 343 -2.63 -22.64 -5.13
C LEU A 343 -3.65 -22.10 -6.16
N ASN A 344 -3.42 -22.29 -7.47
CA ASN A 344 -4.21 -21.69 -8.56
C ASN A 344 -4.36 -20.16 -8.41
N ILE A 345 -3.30 -19.49 -7.94
CA ILE A 345 -3.25 -18.03 -7.88
C ILE A 345 -2.58 -17.55 -9.17
N ASP A 346 -3.38 -16.96 -10.04
CA ASP A 346 -2.89 -16.41 -11.30
C ASP A 346 -2.14 -15.08 -11.08
N GLY A 347 -0.90 -15.07 -11.54
CA GLY A 347 -0.30 -13.87 -12.13
C GLY A 347 0.54 -12.95 -11.26
N VAL A 348 1.40 -12.21 -11.96
CA VAL A 348 2.08 -10.99 -11.53
C VAL A 348 1.67 -9.94 -12.57
N PHE A 349 1.34 -8.72 -12.14
CA PHE A 349 0.96 -7.62 -13.03
C PHE A 349 1.85 -7.54 -14.27
N LEU A 350 1.27 -7.44 -15.47
CA LEU A 350 1.96 -7.21 -16.75
C LEU A 350 1.57 -5.81 -17.29
N PRO A 351 2.49 -4.85 -17.47
CA PRO A 351 2.19 -3.49 -17.91
C PRO A 351 1.77 -3.42 -19.38
#